data_AF-A0ABD3Q6J3-F1
#
_entry.id   AF-A0ABD3Q6J3-F1
#
_cell.length_a   1.000
_cell.length_b   1.000
_cell.length_c   1.000
_cell.angle_alpha   90.00
_cell.angle_beta   90.00
_cell.angle_gamma   90.00
#
_symmetry.space_group_name_H-M   'P 1'
#
loop_
_entity.id
_entity.type
_entity.pdbx_description
1 polymer ?
#
loop_
_entity_poly.entity_id
_entity_poly.type
_entity_poly.pdbx_seq_one_letter_code
_entity_poly.pdbx_strand_id
1 'polypeptide(L)'
;MGGKQISVTRGVISRIDVDTLNVLRIQIDAAINPGNSGGPVFDEQGQVVGVSTSVIRNASNIGYIIPGKVVHMFLQMCADGMEASIEDRFCGLGSLVVRDEGRDLIRTSSVAQVVGGNLAEEPKHVPGITNLAILGAQNLESKALRRHLGLDELDLTGGVRIVGGRLVKDDTNATTNDGGGNGEISPTTKEKQQLNGSDRLQCNDVLLAVNDTPIGYDGTIQLSPTRPDERINFRVLVTCQRVGTKMMLDVLRDKKRQQLEVTLDSSRFLVPQYDDFDAYPLYAVCGGCVFSPLTLPLINEKKSTNKALAFSSYFKQQRSGHEQIIVLSKVLNDEVNVGYHGWTNMLLKSVNGYTCQNIQELVDVLTMKIQGETVEFHFQNSGNLSEVEADWVICMNMQEVIQSESRILSRHMIAGWCSIDAISRELYSAVEKADCPLVEKNTCWSTMRGLRKVLGGGD
;
A
#
# COMPACT_ATOMS: atom_id res chain seq x y z
N MET A 1 18.98 -12.66 27.09
CA MET A 1 18.25 -11.76 28.02
C MET A 1 19.14 -10.56 28.29
N GLY A 2 18.63 -9.33 28.12
CA GLY A 2 19.35 -8.11 28.50
C GLY A 2 19.45 -7.99 30.04
N GLY A 3 20.57 -7.49 30.54
CA GLY A 3 20.78 -7.24 31.97
C GLY A 3 20.08 -5.97 32.46
N LYS A 4 20.01 -5.75 33.78
CA LYS A 4 19.48 -4.51 34.38
C LYS A 4 20.47 -3.33 34.39
N GLN A 5 21.65 -3.50 33.80
CA GLN A 5 22.74 -2.52 33.78
C GLN A 5 23.08 -2.14 32.34
N ILE A 6 23.69 -0.97 32.15
CA ILE A 6 24.16 -0.50 30.84
C ILE A 6 25.14 -1.52 30.24
N SER A 7 24.95 -1.83 28.96
CA SER A 7 25.85 -2.64 28.16
C SER A 7 26.40 -1.82 27.00
N VAL A 8 27.70 -1.93 26.72
CA VAL A 8 28.37 -1.26 25.60
C VAL A 8 29.05 -2.30 24.73
N THR A 9 28.88 -2.18 23.42
CA THR A 9 29.59 -2.98 22.43
C THR A 9 30.31 -2.03 21.47
N ARG A 10 31.49 -2.43 20.99
CA ARG A 10 32.30 -1.65 20.03
C ARG A 10 32.54 -2.51 18.80
N GLY A 11 32.52 -1.87 17.64
CA GLY A 11 32.78 -2.48 16.34
C GLY A 11 33.13 -1.40 15.32
N VAL A 12 33.15 -1.80 14.06
CA VAL A 12 33.38 -0.91 12.91
C VAL A 12 32.18 -0.92 11.98
N ILE A 13 32.11 0.10 11.12
CA ILE A 13 31.18 0.10 9.99
C ILE A 13 31.68 -0.93 8.97
N SER A 14 30.87 -1.97 8.76
CA SER A 14 31.18 -3.05 7.81
C SER A 14 30.56 -2.79 6.44
N ARG A 15 29.42 -2.07 6.37
CA ARG A 15 28.76 -1.70 5.11
C ARG A 15 27.84 -0.50 5.29
N ILE A 16 27.72 0.32 4.25
CA ILE A 16 26.64 1.29 4.08
C ILE A 16 25.83 0.82 2.89
N ASP A 17 24.54 0.58 3.10
CA ASP A 17 23.67 -0.01 2.07
C ASP A 17 22.23 0.46 2.27
N VAL A 18 21.34 0.00 1.42
CA VAL A 18 19.91 0.12 1.61
C VAL A 18 19.32 -1.22 2.08
N ASP A 19 18.16 -1.16 2.74
CA ASP A 19 17.38 -2.35 3.09
C ASP A 19 16.49 -2.81 1.93
N THR A 20 15.65 -3.82 2.19
CA THR A 20 14.69 -4.33 1.20
C THR A 20 13.66 -3.29 0.75
N LEU A 21 13.48 -2.21 1.52
CA LEU A 21 12.59 -1.10 1.24
C LEU A 21 13.31 0.09 0.60
N ASN A 22 14.61 -0.06 0.34
CA ASN A 22 15.56 0.96 -0.12
C ASN A 22 15.78 2.12 0.86
N VAL A 23 15.53 1.93 2.16
CA VAL A 23 15.89 2.90 3.19
C VAL A 23 17.36 2.71 3.57
N LEU A 24 18.06 3.83 3.74
CA LEU A 24 19.48 3.82 4.11
C LEU A 24 19.68 3.14 5.48
N ARG A 25 20.65 2.22 5.53
CA ARG A 25 21.08 1.55 6.76
C ARG A 25 22.60 1.43 6.81
N ILE A 26 23.14 1.38 8.02
CA ILE A 26 24.56 1.11 8.25
C ILE A 26 24.68 -0.23 8.95
N GLN A 27 25.50 -1.12 8.40
CA GLN A 27 25.84 -2.40 9.00
C GLN A 27 27.10 -2.29 9.84
N ILE A 28 27.10 -2.90 11.01
CA ILE A 28 28.24 -2.99 11.93
C ILE A 28 28.54 -4.44 12.30
N ASP A 29 29.78 -4.72 12.66
CA ASP A 29 30.21 -6.03 13.17
C ASP A 29 30.05 -6.16 14.71
N ALA A 30 29.59 -5.09 15.37
CA ALA A 30 29.24 -5.12 16.78
C ALA A 30 27.94 -5.90 17.01
N ALA A 31 27.96 -6.73 18.07
CA ALA A 31 26.80 -7.52 18.47
C ALA A 31 25.68 -6.62 19.02
N ILE A 32 24.51 -6.67 18.39
CA ILE A 32 23.28 -6.04 18.90
C ILE A 32 22.38 -7.13 19.49
N ASN A 33 22.08 -7.02 20.78
CA ASN A 33 21.16 -7.91 21.48
C ASN A 33 19.83 -7.19 21.77
N PRO A 34 18.72 -7.93 21.92
CA PRO A 34 17.48 -7.37 22.43
C PRO A 34 17.71 -6.62 23.76
N GLY A 35 17.26 -5.37 23.82
CA GLY A 35 17.52 -4.44 24.93
C GLY A 35 18.56 -3.36 24.61
N ASN A 36 19.44 -3.58 23.63
CA ASN A 36 20.34 -2.52 23.13
C ASN A 36 19.70 -1.72 21.99
N SER A 37 18.81 -2.34 21.19
CA SER A 37 18.06 -1.66 20.13
C SER A 37 17.30 -0.44 20.66
N GLY A 38 17.32 0.65 19.90
CA GLY A 38 16.83 1.96 20.32
C GLY A 38 17.90 2.83 21.00
N GLY A 39 19.02 2.25 21.43
CA GLY A 39 20.14 3.00 22.00
C GLY A 39 20.96 3.76 20.95
N PRO A 40 21.63 4.86 21.34
CA PRO A 40 22.47 5.65 20.44
C PRO A 40 23.75 4.91 20.02
N VAL A 41 24.23 5.21 18.82
CA VAL A 41 25.56 4.79 18.35
C VAL A 41 26.46 6.01 18.26
N PHE A 42 27.69 5.88 18.77
CA PHE A 42 28.67 6.97 18.83
C PHE A 42 29.86 6.72 17.91
N ASP A 43 30.39 7.80 17.33
CA ASP A 43 31.73 7.80 16.73
C ASP A 43 32.83 7.95 17.80
N GLU A 44 34.10 7.96 17.36
CA GLU A 44 35.26 8.09 18.26
C GLU A 44 35.36 9.48 18.91
N GLN A 45 34.62 10.48 18.42
CA GLN A 45 34.53 11.83 18.98
C GLN A 45 33.34 11.97 19.94
N GLY A 46 32.60 10.89 20.19
CA GLY A 46 31.42 10.89 21.05
C GLY A 46 30.18 11.53 20.42
N GLN A 47 30.18 11.75 19.10
CA GLN A 47 29.00 12.24 18.39
C GLN A 47 28.05 11.10 18.06
N VAL A 48 26.74 11.36 18.14
CA VAL A 48 25.72 10.36 17.78
C VAL A 48 25.64 10.25 16.27
N VAL A 49 25.92 9.06 15.74
CA VAL A 49 25.89 8.76 14.29
C VAL A 49 24.65 7.99 13.85
N GLY A 50 23.81 7.56 14.80
CA GLY A 50 22.55 6.88 14.51
C GLY A 50 21.94 6.18 15.71
N VAL A 51 20.91 5.39 15.45
CA VAL A 51 20.19 4.59 16.45
C VAL A 51 20.33 3.11 16.11
N SER A 52 20.74 2.31 17.08
CA SER A 52 20.90 0.86 16.89
C SER A 52 19.54 0.17 16.69
N THR A 53 19.48 -0.78 15.76
CA THR A 53 18.27 -1.58 15.47
C THR A 53 18.63 -3.06 15.31
N SER A 54 17.78 -3.95 15.84
CA SER A 54 17.94 -5.40 15.66
C SER A 54 17.10 -5.84 14.48
N VAL A 55 17.72 -6.39 13.44
CA VAL A 55 16.97 -6.75 12.21
C VAL A 55 17.25 -8.16 11.70
N ILE A 56 18.05 -8.99 12.37
CA ILE A 56 18.17 -10.39 11.91
C ILE A 56 18.13 -11.36 13.08
N ARG A 57 17.04 -12.13 13.15
CA ARG A 57 17.01 -13.39 13.90
C ARG A 57 17.90 -14.36 13.13
N ASN A 58 18.90 -14.94 13.80
CA ASN A 58 19.87 -15.93 13.25
C ASN A 58 21.14 -15.39 12.56
N ALA A 59 21.50 -14.11 12.71
CA ALA A 59 22.84 -13.62 12.36
C ALA A 59 23.68 -13.36 13.62
N SER A 60 24.89 -13.91 13.67
CA SER A 60 25.88 -13.59 14.71
C SER A 60 26.76 -12.43 14.25
N ASN A 61 27.05 -11.48 15.14
CA ASN A 61 27.93 -10.33 14.89
C ASN A 61 27.54 -9.46 13.67
N ILE A 62 26.25 -9.33 13.38
CA ILE A 62 25.74 -8.37 12.40
C ILE A 62 24.70 -7.49 13.11
N GLY A 63 25.05 -6.22 13.27
CA GLY A 63 24.15 -5.18 13.76
C GLY A 63 23.78 -4.20 12.65
N TYR A 64 22.62 -3.56 12.79
CA TYR A 64 22.22 -2.47 11.92
C TYR A 64 21.98 -1.19 12.71
N ILE A 65 22.17 -0.07 12.04
CA ILE A 65 21.99 1.27 12.57
C ILE A 65 21.07 2.02 11.62
N ILE A 66 20.07 2.68 12.18
CA ILE A 66 19.30 3.75 11.53
C ILE A 66 20.23 4.98 11.49
N PRO A 67 20.68 5.43 10.31
CA PRO A 67 21.66 6.50 10.20
C PRO A 67 21.14 7.82 10.77
N GLY A 68 22.03 8.63 11.34
CA GLY A 68 21.69 9.95 11.87
C GLY A 68 20.96 10.86 10.88
N LYS A 69 21.22 10.72 9.57
CA LYS A 69 20.48 11.42 8.50
C LYS A 69 18.98 11.08 8.50
N VAL A 70 18.64 9.80 8.66
CA VAL A 70 17.24 9.33 8.70
C VAL A 70 16.58 9.80 9.99
N VAL A 71 17.29 9.71 11.13
CA VAL A 71 16.81 10.19 12.43
C VAL A 71 16.54 11.71 12.41
N HIS A 72 17.47 12.50 11.87
CA HIS A 72 17.34 13.94 11.78
C HIS A 72 16.12 14.35 10.96
N MET A 73 15.94 13.71 9.80
CA MET A 73 14.78 13.96 8.95
C MET A 73 13.47 13.62 9.67
N PHE A 74 13.38 12.47 10.35
CA PHE A 74 12.22 12.12 11.16
C PHE A 74 11.92 13.17 12.25
N LEU A 75 12.95 13.60 13.00
CA LEU A 75 12.79 14.60 14.06
C LEU A 75 12.29 15.95 13.52
N GLN A 76 12.79 16.38 12.36
CA GLN A 76 12.33 17.61 11.74
C GLN A 76 10.87 17.50 11.28
N MET A 77 10.43 16.34 10.77
CA MET A 77 9.04 16.13 10.38
C MET A 77 8.09 16.25 11.58
N CYS A 78 8.47 15.67 12.71
CA CYS A 78 7.73 15.83 13.96
C CYS A 78 7.69 17.30 14.41
N ALA A 79 8.81 18.03 14.28
CA ALA A 79 8.87 19.45 14.62
C ALA A 79 7.98 20.33 13.73
N ASP A 80 7.81 19.95 12.47
CA ASP A 80 6.94 20.62 11.49
C ASP A 80 5.45 20.27 11.69
N GLY A 81 5.10 19.50 12.73
CA GLY A 81 3.73 19.12 13.05
C GLY A 81 3.14 18.05 12.12
N MET A 82 3.98 17.34 11.36
CA MET A 82 3.52 16.18 10.60
C MET A 82 3.30 15.01 11.56
N GLU A 83 2.06 14.54 11.66
CA GLU A 83 1.76 13.31 12.39
C GLU A 83 2.21 12.10 11.58
N ALA A 84 2.95 11.19 12.24
CA ALA A 84 3.26 9.89 11.66
C ALA A 84 1.96 9.06 11.59
N SER A 85 1.40 8.89 10.39
CA SER A 85 0.27 7.99 10.19
C SER A 85 0.76 6.54 10.09
N ILE A 86 0.01 5.61 10.70
CA ILE A 86 0.23 4.16 10.60
C ILE A 86 0.15 3.68 9.14
N GLU A 87 -0.57 4.41 8.29
CA GLU A 87 -0.71 4.16 6.84
C GLU A 87 0.55 4.57 6.06
N ASP A 88 1.34 5.50 6.62
CA ASP A 88 2.58 6.01 6.06
C ASP A 88 3.75 5.28 6.73
N ARG A 89 4.01 4.03 6.32
CA ARG A 89 5.04 3.13 6.89
C ARG A 89 6.41 3.77 7.16
N PHE A 90 6.76 4.83 6.42
CA PHE A 90 8.03 5.53 6.53
C PHE A 90 7.94 6.93 7.14
N CYS A 91 6.86 7.23 7.86
CA CYS A 91 6.62 8.51 8.51
C CYS A 91 6.90 9.68 7.56
N GLY A 92 6.31 9.66 6.36
CA GLY A 92 6.41 10.71 5.34
C GLY A 92 7.76 10.83 4.62
N LEU A 93 8.52 9.74 4.50
CA LEU A 93 9.49 9.61 3.41
C LEU A 93 8.81 9.63 2.04
N GLY A 94 9.40 10.38 1.12
CA GLY A 94 8.90 10.54 -0.23
C GLY A 94 9.09 9.29 -1.07
N SER A 95 8.13 9.08 -1.97
CA SER A 95 8.10 8.02 -2.97
C SER A 95 7.82 8.64 -4.34
N LEU A 96 8.36 8.01 -5.38
CA LEU A 96 7.98 8.29 -6.75
C LEU A 96 7.22 7.06 -7.32
N VAL A 97 5.91 7.23 -7.46
CA VAL A 97 4.92 6.17 -7.70
C VAL A 97 4.40 6.18 -9.13
N VAL A 98 5.01 5.46 -10.06
CA VAL A 98 4.52 5.50 -11.45
C VAL A 98 3.20 4.70 -11.56
N ARG A 99 2.07 5.41 -11.64
CA ARG A 99 0.70 4.81 -11.69
C ARG A 99 0.39 4.27 -13.09
N ASP A 100 -0.14 3.05 -13.15
CA ASP A 100 -0.65 2.47 -14.40
C ASP A 100 -2.18 2.61 -14.44
N GLU A 101 -2.69 3.39 -15.41
CA GLU A 101 -4.13 3.59 -15.61
C GLU A 101 -4.79 2.50 -16.48
N GLY A 102 -4.04 1.53 -17.01
CA GLY A 102 -4.57 0.67 -18.05
C GLY A 102 -3.83 -0.63 -18.27
N ARG A 103 -3.99 -1.56 -17.32
CA ARG A 103 -4.23 -3.01 -17.52
C ARG A 103 -4.11 -3.75 -16.20
N ASP A 104 -5.06 -4.64 -15.91
CA ASP A 104 -4.78 -5.83 -15.13
C ASP A 104 -3.75 -6.66 -15.90
N LEU A 105 -2.45 -6.39 -15.71
CA LEU A 105 -1.34 -7.33 -15.90
C LEU A 105 0.00 -6.55 -15.90
N ILE A 106 0.70 -6.59 -14.78
CA ILE A 106 2.08 -7.06 -14.88
C ILE A 106 1.97 -8.57 -14.69
N ARG A 107 1.92 -9.30 -15.82
CA ARG A 107 2.47 -10.66 -15.85
C ARG A 107 3.94 -10.48 -15.48
N THR A 108 4.26 -10.53 -14.19
CA THR A 108 5.62 -10.79 -13.73
C THR A 108 5.89 -12.24 -14.12
N SER A 109 6.31 -12.44 -15.36
CA SER A 109 6.68 -13.74 -15.93
C SER A 109 7.86 -14.40 -15.20
N SER A 110 8.34 -13.83 -14.11
CA SER A 110 9.35 -14.38 -13.20
C SER A 110 8.83 -14.76 -11.81
N VAL A 111 7.57 -14.48 -11.43
CA VAL A 111 6.99 -15.02 -10.17
C VAL A 111 6.40 -16.42 -10.40
N ALA A 112 5.90 -16.70 -11.61
CA ALA A 112 5.30 -18.00 -11.93
C ALA A 112 6.30 -19.17 -12.06
N GLN A 113 7.61 -18.91 -12.17
CA GLN A 113 8.61 -19.96 -12.43
C GLN A 113 9.32 -20.50 -11.17
N VAL A 114 8.99 -20.02 -9.98
CA VAL A 114 9.60 -20.47 -8.71
C VAL A 114 8.69 -21.41 -7.90
N VAL A 115 7.48 -21.71 -8.40
CA VAL A 115 6.58 -22.70 -7.75
C VAL A 115 6.95 -24.11 -8.21
N GLY A 116 8.13 -24.57 -7.79
CA GLY A 116 8.63 -25.92 -8.05
C GLY A 116 9.67 -26.41 -7.04
N GLY A 117 9.91 -25.68 -5.95
CA GLY A 117 10.90 -26.04 -4.93
C GLY A 117 10.31 -26.05 -3.52
N ASN A 118 10.70 -27.06 -2.73
CA ASN A 118 10.23 -27.34 -1.37
C ASN A 118 10.14 -26.10 -0.45
N LEU A 119 8.97 -25.94 0.17
CA LEU A 119 8.54 -24.86 1.07
C LEU A 119 9.17 -24.92 2.49
N ALA A 120 10.48 -25.13 2.61
CA ALA A 120 11.16 -25.18 3.91
C ALA A 120 12.34 -24.21 4.07
N GLU A 121 12.72 -23.45 3.04
CA GLU A 121 13.70 -22.38 3.16
C GLU A 121 13.00 -21.02 3.04
N GLU A 122 13.31 -20.10 3.97
CA GLU A 122 12.98 -18.68 3.78
C GLU A 122 13.43 -18.24 2.38
N PRO A 123 12.59 -17.49 1.64
CA PRO A 123 12.87 -17.17 0.26
C PRO A 123 14.20 -16.39 0.16
N LYS A 124 15.23 -17.06 -0.37
CA LYS A 124 16.47 -16.42 -0.80
C LYS A 124 16.11 -15.35 -1.83
N HIS A 125 16.45 -14.11 -1.50
CA HIS A 125 16.32 -12.89 -2.28
C HIS A 125 16.37 -13.12 -3.81
N VAL A 126 15.27 -12.82 -4.50
CA VAL A 126 15.22 -12.77 -5.98
C VAL A 126 15.48 -11.32 -6.40
N PRO A 127 16.55 -11.02 -7.16
CA PRO A 127 16.83 -9.67 -7.61
C PRO A 127 15.78 -9.23 -8.64
N GLY A 128 15.10 -8.12 -8.34
CA GLY A 128 14.23 -7.40 -9.27
C GLY A 128 12.75 -7.72 -9.15
N ILE A 129 12.06 -7.13 -8.16
CA ILE A 129 10.60 -6.86 -8.16
C ILE A 129 10.32 -5.67 -7.20
N THR A 130 9.39 -4.81 -7.64
CA THR A 130 8.81 -3.56 -7.09
C THR A 130 9.22 -3.08 -5.69
N ASN A 131 10.00 -1.98 -5.63
CA ASN A 131 10.28 -1.27 -4.39
C ASN A 131 10.15 0.27 -4.53
N LEU A 132 9.10 0.78 -3.88
CA LEU A 132 8.82 2.07 -3.24
C LEU A 132 9.45 3.39 -3.73
N ALA A 133 10.70 3.50 -4.16
CA ALA A 133 11.27 4.83 -4.44
C ALA A 133 11.03 5.28 -5.88
N ILE A 134 11.10 4.35 -6.84
CA ILE A 134 10.63 4.47 -8.22
C ILE A 134 10.07 3.09 -8.54
N LEU A 135 8.75 2.96 -8.58
CA LEU A 135 8.12 1.68 -8.92
C LEU A 135 8.53 1.28 -10.34
N GLY A 136 9.26 0.17 -10.42
CA GLY A 136 9.75 -0.41 -11.66
C GLY A 136 10.83 0.43 -12.33
N ALA A 137 12.09 0.14 -12.00
CA ALA A 137 13.21 0.59 -12.80
C ALA A 137 14.07 -0.62 -13.15
N GLN A 138 14.44 -0.72 -14.42
CA GLN A 138 15.30 -1.75 -14.96
C GLN A 138 16.69 -1.18 -15.23
N ASN A 139 17.70 -1.83 -14.66
CA ASN A 139 19.10 -1.53 -14.94
C ASN A 139 19.41 -1.71 -16.43
N LEU A 140 20.30 -0.87 -16.96
CA LEU A 140 20.69 -0.83 -18.36
C LEU A 140 22.11 -1.39 -18.60
N GLU A 141 22.56 -2.33 -17.77
CA GLU A 141 23.86 -2.99 -17.92
C GLU A 141 23.95 -3.76 -19.26
N SER A 142 22.85 -4.38 -19.70
CA SER A 142 22.78 -5.13 -20.96
C SER A 142 22.99 -4.21 -22.15
N LYS A 143 24.11 -4.40 -22.87
CA LYS A 143 24.38 -3.73 -24.15
C LYS A 143 23.30 -4.04 -25.19
N ALA A 144 22.78 -5.27 -25.22
CA ALA A 144 21.73 -5.65 -26.16
C ALA A 144 20.41 -4.88 -25.91
N LEU A 145 20.05 -4.68 -24.64
CA LEU A 145 18.89 -3.87 -24.27
C LEU A 145 19.08 -2.41 -24.66
N ARG A 146 20.26 -1.83 -24.40
CA ARG A 146 20.58 -0.46 -24.82
C ARG A 146 20.49 -0.27 -26.33
N ARG A 147 21.00 -1.21 -27.12
CA ARG A 147 20.82 -1.22 -28.59
C ARG A 147 19.37 -1.30 -29.01
N HIS A 148 18.61 -2.20 -28.39
CA HIS A 148 17.19 -2.35 -28.70
C HIS A 148 16.39 -1.07 -28.44
N LEU A 149 16.76 -0.34 -27.38
CA LEU A 149 16.20 0.98 -27.06
C LEU A 149 16.78 2.13 -27.93
N GLY A 150 17.75 1.83 -28.79
CA GLY A 150 18.42 2.82 -29.64
C GLY A 150 19.27 3.83 -28.86
N LEU A 151 19.86 3.41 -27.74
CA LEU A 151 20.66 4.24 -26.85
C LEU A 151 22.16 4.22 -27.16
N ASP A 152 22.66 3.21 -27.88
CA ASP A 152 24.09 3.06 -28.21
C ASP A 152 24.63 4.21 -29.09
N GLU A 153 23.76 4.90 -29.82
CA GLU A 153 24.10 6.07 -30.65
C GLU A 153 24.17 7.37 -29.84
N LEU A 154 23.76 7.34 -28.56
CA LEU A 154 23.74 8.48 -27.67
C LEU A 154 24.93 8.42 -26.71
N ASP A 155 25.56 9.57 -26.46
CA ASP A 155 26.66 9.69 -25.50
C ASP A 155 26.14 9.67 -24.05
N LEU A 156 25.72 8.48 -23.61
CA LEU A 156 25.17 8.25 -22.27
C LEU A 156 26.22 7.60 -21.37
N THR A 157 26.36 8.14 -20.16
CA THR A 157 27.26 7.62 -19.13
C THR A 157 26.57 6.67 -18.15
N GLY A 158 25.24 6.55 -18.21
CA GLY A 158 24.45 5.69 -17.35
C GLY A 158 22.95 5.90 -17.49
N GLY A 159 22.18 5.28 -16.59
CA GLY A 159 20.73 5.46 -16.47
C GLY A 159 19.98 4.17 -16.19
N VAL A 160 18.73 4.32 -15.77
CA VAL A 160 17.78 3.21 -15.55
C VAL A 160 16.51 3.43 -16.36
N ARG A 161 15.95 2.35 -16.93
CA ARG A 161 14.68 2.42 -17.68
C ARG A 161 13.50 2.31 -16.72
N ILE A 162 12.53 3.20 -16.85
CA ILE A 162 11.26 3.14 -16.12
C ILE A 162 10.37 2.03 -16.71
N VAL A 163 9.90 1.15 -15.83
CA VAL A 163 9.05 -0.01 -16.10
C VAL A 163 7.73 0.19 -15.35
N GLY A 164 6.63 0.28 -16.10
CA GLY A 164 5.35 0.72 -15.55
C GLY A 164 5.06 2.20 -15.88
N GLY A 165 3.80 2.60 -15.73
CA GLY A 165 3.33 3.97 -15.98
C GLY A 165 2.34 4.14 -17.13
N ARG A 166 1.78 5.34 -17.23
CA ARG A 166 0.76 5.69 -18.22
C ARG A 166 1.26 5.39 -19.63
N LEU A 167 0.62 4.43 -20.30
CA LEU A 167 0.79 4.25 -21.73
C LEU A 167 0.07 5.39 -22.44
N VAL A 168 0.82 6.21 -23.17
CA VAL A 168 0.21 7.09 -24.17
C VAL A 168 -0.34 6.17 -25.25
N LYS A 169 -1.66 6.13 -25.41
CA LYS A 169 -2.24 5.54 -26.61
C LYS A 169 -1.80 6.44 -27.77
N ASP A 170 -1.06 5.89 -28.72
CA ASP A 170 -0.91 6.50 -30.03
C ASP A 170 -2.31 6.52 -30.67
N ASP A 171 -2.98 7.68 -30.63
CA ASP A 171 -4.22 7.95 -31.36
C ASP A 171 -3.92 8.07 -32.87
N THR A 172 -3.40 7.00 -33.48
CA THR A 172 -3.12 6.97 -34.92
C THR A 172 -3.90 5.90 -35.68
N ASN A 173 -4.96 5.32 -35.11
CA ASN A 173 -5.91 4.49 -35.86
C ASN A 173 -7.33 4.55 -35.28
N ALA A 174 -7.97 5.72 -35.35
CA ALA A 174 -9.42 5.81 -35.36
C ALA A 174 -9.87 6.00 -36.82
N THR A 175 -10.12 4.90 -37.51
CA THR A 175 -10.86 4.91 -38.77
C THR A 175 -12.24 5.52 -38.52
N THR A 176 -12.51 6.62 -39.20
CA THR A 176 -13.79 7.32 -39.25
C THR A 176 -14.89 6.38 -39.74
N ASN A 177 -15.87 6.11 -38.90
CA ASN A 177 -17.20 5.75 -39.35
C ASN A 177 -18.18 6.80 -38.79
N ASP A 178 -18.57 7.70 -39.68
CA ASP A 178 -19.62 8.67 -39.50
C ASP A 178 -20.97 7.99 -39.25
N GLY A 179 -21.67 8.44 -38.21
CA GLY A 179 -23.05 8.11 -37.90
C GLY A 179 -23.61 9.17 -36.97
N GLY A 180 -24.30 10.16 -37.56
CA GLY A 180 -24.68 11.41 -36.93
C GLY A 180 -25.66 11.32 -35.76
N GLY A 181 -25.53 12.28 -34.86
CA GLY A 181 -26.44 12.54 -33.75
C GLY A 181 -26.00 13.80 -33.02
N ASN A 182 -26.53 14.95 -33.44
CA ASN A 182 -26.35 16.23 -32.78
C ASN A 182 -26.95 16.20 -31.36
N GLY A 183 -26.06 16.07 -30.37
CA GLY A 183 -26.33 16.39 -28.97
C GLY A 183 -25.11 17.11 -28.43
N GLU A 184 -25.22 18.41 -28.23
CA GLU A 184 -24.22 19.21 -27.51
C GLU A 184 -24.06 18.65 -26.09
N ILE A 185 -23.01 17.85 -25.88
CA ILE A 185 -22.50 17.55 -24.56
C ILE A 185 -21.47 18.63 -24.25
N SER A 186 -21.93 19.68 -23.56
CA SER A 186 -21.06 20.63 -22.87
C SER A 186 -20.07 19.84 -21.99
N PRO A 187 -18.75 20.11 -22.06
CA PRO A 187 -17.79 19.41 -21.23
C PRO A 187 -18.01 19.83 -19.78
N THR A 188 -18.70 19.00 -19.00
CA THR A 188 -18.70 19.12 -17.54
C THR A 188 -17.26 19.03 -17.09
N THR A 189 -16.82 20.15 -16.52
CA THR A 189 -15.60 20.39 -15.74
C THR A 189 -15.03 19.09 -15.16
N LYS A 190 -14.15 18.43 -15.92
CA LYS A 190 -13.12 17.59 -15.32
C LYS A 190 -12.28 18.53 -14.50
N GLU A 191 -12.48 18.52 -13.18
CA GLU A 191 -11.56 19.15 -12.24
C GLU A 191 -10.14 18.82 -12.70
N LYS A 192 -9.31 19.86 -12.85
CA LYS A 192 -7.88 19.70 -13.07
C LYS A 192 -7.31 18.98 -11.85
N GLN A 193 -7.31 17.65 -11.86
CA GLN A 193 -6.50 16.89 -10.93
C GLN A 193 -5.06 17.36 -11.12
N GLN A 194 -4.54 18.00 -10.07
CA GLN A 194 -3.17 18.44 -9.99
C GLN A 194 -2.31 17.16 -10.00
N LEU A 195 -1.70 16.85 -11.14
CA LEU A 195 -0.89 15.65 -11.36
C LEU A 195 0.27 15.64 -10.36
N ASN A 196 0.35 14.63 -9.49
CA ASN A 196 1.43 14.48 -8.50
C ASN A 196 2.64 13.77 -9.12
N GLY A 197 3.83 13.91 -8.51
CA GLY A 197 5.13 13.91 -9.21
C GLY A 197 5.46 12.75 -10.15
N SER A 198 4.93 11.57 -9.93
CA SER A 198 5.19 10.39 -10.77
C SER A 198 4.27 10.25 -11.99
N ASP A 199 3.15 10.96 -12.04
CA ASP A 199 2.26 11.00 -13.21
C ASP A 199 2.93 11.66 -14.43
N ARG A 200 4.09 12.30 -14.22
CA ARG A 200 4.92 12.92 -15.26
C ARG A 200 5.87 11.95 -15.95
N LEU A 201 6.19 10.81 -15.32
CA LEU A 201 7.04 9.77 -15.90
C LEU A 201 6.22 8.80 -16.74
N GLN A 202 6.82 8.31 -17.81
CA GLN A 202 6.19 7.40 -18.76
C GLN A 202 6.95 6.08 -18.81
N CYS A 203 6.25 5.02 -19.19
CA CYS A 203 6.90 3.74 -19.44
C CYS A 203 7.95 3.90 -20.54
N ASN A 204 9.14 3.32 -20.34
CA ASN A 204 10.31 3.41 -21.22
C ASN A 204 11.10 4.71 -21.17
N ASP A 205 10.72 5.69 -20.34
CA ASP A 205 11.63 6.76 -19.98
C ASP A 205 12.96 6.19 -19.47
N VAL A 206 14.09 6.79 -19.82
CA VAL A 206 15.37 6.47 -19.21
C VAL A 206 15.75 7.59 -18.25
N LEU A 207 15.74 7.30 -16.95
CA LEU A 207 16.16 8.23 -15.92
C LEU A 207 17.70 8.25 -15.85
N LEU A 208 18.27 9.40 -16.18
CA LEU A 208 19.71 9.63 -16.26
C LEU A 208 20.27 10.21 -14.95
N ALA A 209 19.54 11.13 -14.32
CA ALA A 209 19.96 11.78 -13.08
C ALA A 209 18.77 12.22 -12.21
N VAL A 210 19.03 12.37 -10.92
CA VAL A 210 18.10 12.92 -9.93
C VAL A 210 18.81 14.04 -9.15
N ASN A 211 18.26 15.26 -9.15
CA ASN A 211 18.89 16.45 -8.56
C ASN A 211 20.37 16.56 -8.94
N ASP A 212 20.66 16.49 -10.25
CA ASP A 212 22.01 16.53 -10.83
C ASP A 212 22.96 15.37 -10.45
N THR A 213 22.49 14.40 -9.67
CA THR A 213 23.27 13.19 -9.34
C THR A 213 23.09 12.14 -10.43
N PRO A 214 24.14 11.82 -11.21
CA PRO A 214 24.03 10.88 -12.32
C PRO A 214 23.88 9.44 -11.83
N ILE A 215 23.05 8.66 -12.52
CA ILE A 215 22.77 7.25 -12.23
C ILE A 215 23.61 6.38 -13.17
N GLY A 216 24.30 5.38 -12.63
CA GLY A 216 25.03 4.38 -13.42
C GLY A 216 24.10 3.38 -14.13
N TYR A 217 24.63 2.64 -15.10
CA TYR A 217 23.87 1.59 -15.80
C TYR A 217 23.37 0.47 -14.88
N ASP A 218 24.06 0.25 -13.76
CA ASP A 218 23.76 -0.68 -12.69
C ASP A 218 22.74 -0.13 -11.67
N GLY A 219 22.22 1.08 -11.88
CA GLY A 219 21.28 1.72 -10.96
C GLY A 219 21.93 2.19 -9.66
N THR A 220 23.24 2.45 -9.65
CA THR A 220 23.92 3.01 -8.48
C THR A 220 24.31 4.46 -8.71
N ILE A 221 24.52 5.20 -7.61
CA ILE A 221 25.07 6.55 -7.58
C ILE A 221 26.32 6.55 -6.72
N GLN A 222 27.16 7.57 -6.87
CA GLN A 222 28.27 7.80 -5.96
C GLN A 222 27.74 8.21 -4.58
N LEU A 223 28.21 7.56 -3.52
CA LEU A 223 27.74 7.79 -2.15
C LEU A 223 28.20 9.14 -1.60
N SER A 224 29.45 9.52 -1.87
CA SER A 224 30.03 10.79 -1.43
C SER A 224 31.09 11.30 -2.43
N PRO A 225 31.20 12.63 -2.66
CA PRO A 225 32.30 13.22 -3.42
C PRO A 225 33.68 12.83 -2.90
N THR A 226 33.81 12.60 -1.59
CA THR A 226 35.08 12.22 -0.94
C THR A 226 35.39 10.72 -1.04
N ARG A 227 34.45 9.90 -1.52
CA ARG A 227 34.59 8.46 -1.66
C ARG A 227 34.06 8.00 -3.03
N PRO A 228 34.80 8.28 -4.11
CA PRO A 228 34.33 8.05 -5.48
C PRO A 228 34.09 6.59 -5.83
N ASP A 229 34.78 5.67 -5.14
CA ASP A 229 34.64 4.23 -5.36
C ASP A 229 33.43 3.63 -4.60
N GLU A 230 32.86 4.36 -3.63
CA GLU A 230 31.69 3.90 -2.89
C GLU A 230 30.40 4.27 -3.64
N ARG A 231 29.63 3.24 -4.00
CA ARG A 231 28.38 3.38 -4.75
C ARG A 231 27.22 2.77 -3.98
N ILE A 232 26.05 3.39 -4.09
CA ILE A 232 24.82 2.96 -3.42
C ILE A 232 23.65 3.00 -4.40
N ASN A 233 22.59 2.22 -4.15
CA ASN A 233 21.39 2.25 -4.98
C ASN A 233 20.81 3.68 -5.09
N PHE A 234 20.53 4.13 -6.31
CA PHE A 234 20.04 5.50 -6.56
C PHE A 234 18.74 5.84 -5.81
N ARG A 235 17.96 4.82 -5.43
CA ARG A 235 16.68 4.97 -4.73
C ARG A 235 16.82 5.72 -3.40
N VAL A 236 18.00 5.70 -2.78
CA VAL A 236 18.29 6.49 -1.57
C VAL A 236 18.08 7.99 -1.77
N LEU A 237 18.21 8.50 -3.01
CA LEU A 237 17.94 9.91 -3.33
C LEU A 237 16.47 10.27 -3.15
N VAL A 238 15.57 9.30 -3.23
CA VAL A 238 14.12 9.49 -3.06
C VAL A 238 13.70 9.07 -1.65
N THR A 239 14.09 7.88 -1.19
CA THR A 239 13.72 7.35 0.13
C THR A 239 14.40 8.05 1.31
N CYS A 240 15.26 9.05 1.08
CA CYS A 240 15.82 9.92 2.13
C CYS A 240 15.37 11.38 1.96
N GLN A 241 14.23 11.61 1.31
CA GLN A 241 13.59 12.91 1.17
C GLN A 241 12.18 12.85 1.74
N ARG A 242 11.55 13.99 2.00
CA ARG A 242 10.19 14.05 2.54
C ARG A 242 9.13 14.00 1.45
N VAL A 243 7.94 13.52 1.78
CA VAL A 243 6.73 13.76 0.97
C VAL A 243 6.56 15.27 0.73
N GLY A 244 6.16 15.65 -0.47
CA GLY A 244 6.06 17.04 -0.90
C GLY A 244 7.38 17.65 -1.38
N THR A 245 8.52 16.97 -1.21
CA THR A 245 9.81 17.48 -1.72
C THR A 245 9.79 17.53 -3.25
N LYS A 246 10.19 18.66 -3.82
CA LYS A 246 10.40 18.79 -5.25
C LYS A 246 11.77 18.24 -5.65
N MET A 247 11.81 17.49 -6.74
CA MET A 247 13.03 16.94 -7.32
C MET A 247 13.07 17.22 -8.81
N MET A 248 14.28 17.42 -9.33
CA MET A 248 14.53 17.54 -10.76
C MET A 248 15.02 16.20 -11.29
N LEU A 249 14.29 15.64 -12.25
CA LEU A 249 14.66 14.43 -12.96
C LEU A 249 15.19 14.78 -14.33
N ASP A 250 16.32 14.19 -14.69
CA ASP A 250 16.83 14.23 -16.05
C ASP A 250 16.47 12.92 -16.74
N VAL A 251 15.66 13.02 -17.78
CA VAL A 251 15.01 11.88 -18.43
C VAL A 251 15.26 11.93 -19.92
N LEU A 252 15.54 10.78 -20.51
CA LEU A 252 15.50 10.57 -21.94
C LEU A 252 14.15 9.98 -22.32
N ARG A 253 13.36 10.73 -23.08
CA ARG A 253 12.07 10.31 -23.65
C ARG A 253 12.12 10.47 -25.15
N ASP A 254 11.76 9.42 -25.90
CA ASP A 254 11.85 9.40 -27.37
C ASP A 254 13.22 9.85 -27.89
N LYS A 255 14.29 9.40 -27.22
CA LYS A 255 15.69 9.77 -27.50
C LYS A 255 16.02 11.26 -27.34
N LYS A 256 15.12 12.06 -26.77
CA LYS A 256 15.35 13.47 -26.44
C LYS A 256 15.49 13.63 -24.94
N ARG A 257 16.51 14.38 -24.53
CA ARG A 257 16.74 14.70 -23.12
C ARG A 257 15.74 15.78 -22.66
N GLN A 258 15.15 15.57 -21.50
CA GLN A 258 14.11 16.41 -20.93
C GLN A 258 14.33 16.51 -19.41
N GLN A 259 14.03 17.68 -18.85
CA GLN A 259 13.99 17.87 -17.40
C GLN A 259 12.55 17.88 -16.91
N LEU A 260 12.27 17.07 -15.90
CA LEU A 260 10.96 16.96 -15.27
C LEU A 260 11.08 17.35 -13.80
N GLU A 261 10.37 18.40 -13.39
CA GLU A 261 10.15 18.69 -11.96
C GLU A 261 9.07 17.76 -11.43
N VAL A 262 9.35 17.00 -10.39
CA VAL A 262 8.42 16.08 -9.74
C VAL A 262 8.29 16.41 -8.27
N THR A 263 7.10 16.25 -7.70
CA THR A 263 6.86 16.37 -6.27
C THR A 263 6.67 14.98 -5.69
N LEU A 264 7.49 14.60 -4.70
CA LEU A 264 7.38 13.29 -4.06
C LEU A 264 6.03 13.13 -3.35
N ASP A 265 5.45 11.94 -3.45
CA ASP A 265 4.16 11.60 -2.83
C ASP A 265 4.36 10.53 -1.74
N SER A 266 3.33 10.30 -0.92
CA SER A 266 3.30 9.13 -0.04
C SER A 266 2.98 7.87 -0.84
N SER A 267 3.64 6.77 -0.53
CA SER A 267 3.29 5.46 -1.07
C SER A 267 2.44 4.69 -0.07
N ARG A 268 1.19 4.41 -0.44
CA ARG A 268 0.29 3.56 0.34
C ARG A 268 0.09 2.21 -0.35
N PHE A 269 0.35 1.14 0.39
CA PHE A 269 0.08 -0.22 -0.06
C PHE A 269 -1.42 -0.49 -0.04
N LEU A 270 -1.95 -1.14 -1.09
CA LEU A 270 -3.35 -1.58 -1.14
C LEU A 270 -3.70 -2.55 0.00
N VAL A 271 -2.72 -3.37 0.39
CA VAL A 271 -2.78 -4.19 1.60
C VAL A 271 -1.79 -3.61 2.61
N PRO A 272 -2.27 -2.92 3.65
CA PRO A 272 -1.40 -2.31 4.64
C PRO A 272 -0.51 -3.34 5.35
N GLN A 273 0.76 -2.98 5.50
CA GLN A 273 1.79 -3.78 6.17
C GLN A 273 2.02 -3.24 7.58
N TYR A 274 0.95 -3.22 8.39
CA TYR A 274 0.95 -2.75 9.79
C TYR A 274 1.75 -3.67 10.72
N ASP A 275 3.02 -3.93 10.40
CA ASP A 275 3.90 -4.69 11.26
C ASP A 275 4.19 -3.86 12.52
N ASP A 276 3.88 -4.42 13.69
CA ASP A 276 4.27 -3.89 15.01
C ASP A 276 3.70 -2.49 15.38
N PHE A 277 2.55 -2.08 14.83
CA PHE A 277 1.81 -0.88 15.26
C PHE A 277 0.60 -1.22 16.15
N ASP A 278 0.39 -0.43 17.20
CA ASP A 278 -0.85 -0.45 17.98
C ASP A 278 -1.98 0.18 17.17
N ALA A 279 -2.74 -0.65 16.45
CA ALA A 279 -3.93 -0.23 15.70
C ALA A 279 -5.12 -1.11 16.08
N TYR A 280 -6.28 -0.48 16.29
CA TYR A 280 -7.52 -1.23 16.40
C TYR A 280 -7.95 -1.70 15.00
N PRO A 281 -8.25 -3.00 14.81
CA PRO A 281 -8.67 -3.49 13.50
C PRO A 281 -10.01 -2.85 13.11
N LEU A 282 -10.09 -2.35 11.88
CA LEU A 282 -11.34 -1.93 11.28
C LEU A 282 -12.21 -3.16 11.00
N TYR A 283 -13.45 -3.14 11.48
CA TYR A 283 -14.41 -4.20 11.19
C TYR A 283 -15.84 -3.66 11.04
N ALA A 284 -16.68 -4.46 10.39
CA ALA A 284 -18.13 -4.32 10.37
C ALA A 284 -18.79 -5.71 10.44
N VAL A 285 -19.92 -5.82 11.14
CA VAL A 285 -20.69 -7.05 11.33
C VAL A 285 -22.10 -6.85 10.79
N CYS A 286 -22.54 -7.74 9.91
CA CYS A 286 -23.91 -7.74 9.38
C CYS A 286 -24.42 -9.17 9.24
N GLY A 287 -25.53 -9.51 9.91
CA GLY A 287 -26.08 -10.89 9.90
C GLY A 287 -25.07 -11.94 10.37
N GLY A 288 -24.16 -11.56 11.27
CA GLY A 288 -23.04 -12.40 11.73
C GLY A 288 -21.84 -12.48 10.78
N CYS A 289 -21.93 -11.96 9.55
CA CYS A 289 -20.78 -11.84 8.66
C CYS A 289 -19.84 -10.74 9.18
N VAL A 290 -18.60 -11.10 9.50
CA VAL A 290 -17.55 -10.18 9.99
C VAL A 290 -16.66 -9.78 8.83
N PHE A 291 -16.72 -8.51 8.46
CA PHE A 291 -15.89 -7.91 7.43
C PHE A 291 -14.74 -7.12 8.04
N SER A 292 -13.58 -7.18 7.41
CA SER A 292 -12.42 -6.34 7.76
C SER A 292 -11.59 -6.04 6.51
N PRO A 293 -10.84 -4.93 6.49
CA PRO A 293 -9.78 -4.74 5.50
C PRO A 293 -8.75 -5.87 5.59
N LEU A 294 -8.24 -6.31 4.44
CA LEU A 294 -7.11 -7.22 4.35
C LEU A 294 -5.83 -6.50 4.76
N THR A 295 -5.08 -7.06 5.71
CA THR A 295 -3.80 -6.52 6.18
C THR A 295 -2.75 -7.63 6.26
N LEU A 296 -1.46 -7.25 6.26
CA LEU A 296 -0.38 -8.23 6.43
C LEU A 296 -0.47 -9.00 7.76
N PRO A 297 -0.76 -8.37 8.92
CA PRO A 297 -1.02 -9.09 10.16
C PRO A 297 -2.14 -10.13 10.05
N LEU A 298 -3.28 -9.79 9.41
CA LEU A 298 -4.41 -10.72 9.25
C LEU A 298 -4.05 -11.95 8.41
N ILE A 299 -3.22 -11.78 7.38
CA ILE A 299 -2.72 -12.88 6.55
C ILE A 299 -1.77 -13.77 7.35
N ASN A 300 -0.87 -13.16 8.11
CA ASN A 300 0.13 -13.86 8.91
C ASN A 300 -0.49 -14.66 10.06
N GLU A 301 -1.61 -14.19 10.63
CA GLU A 301 -2.37 -14.92 11.64
C GLU A 301 -3.04 -16.17 11.05
N LYS A 302 -3.68 -16.03 9.88
CA LYS A 302 -4.53 -17.06 9.27
C LYS A 302 -3.77 -18.04 8.38
N LYS A 303 -2.61 -18.55 8.83
CA LYS A 303 -1.60 -19.38 8.11
C LYS A 303 -2.11 -20.60 7.27
N SER A 304 -3.40 -20.85 7.10
CA SER A 304 -3.98 -22.07 6.53
C SER A 304 -5.00 -21.92 5.39
N THR A 305 -5.35 -20.73 4.87
CA THR A 305 -6.40 -20.66 3.81
C THR A 305 -5.96 -19.86 2.58
N ASN A 306 -5.79 -20.60 1.47
CA ASN A 306 -5.44 -20.15 0.11
C ASN A 306 -4.09 -19.40 -0.06
N LYS A 307 -3.01 -20.17 -0.24
CA LYS A 307 -1.69 -19.71 -0.74
C LYS A 307 -1.72 -18.98 -2.11
N ALA A 308 -2.90 -18.73 -2.71
CA ALA A 308 -3.07 -18.37 -4.12
C ALA A 308 -3.96 -17.15 -4.41
N LEU A 309 -4.45 -16.41 -3.41
CA LEU A 309 -4.78 -15.00 -3.64
C LEU A 309 -3.45 -14.25 -3.73
N ALA A 310 -2.87 -14.35 -4.92
CA ALA A 310 -1.45 -14.29 -5.24
C ALA A 310 -0.69 -13.13 -4.60
N PHE A 311 0.51 -13.45 -4.09
CA PHE A 311 1.56 -12.53 -3.64
C PHE A 311 1.77 -11.30 -4.56
N SER A 312 1.37 -11.35 -5.83
CA SER A 312 1.42 -10.22 -6.77
C SER A 312 0.47 -9.06 -6.46
N SER A 313 -0.68 -9.32 -5.83
CA SER A 313 -1.67 -8.27 -5.50
C SER A 313 -1.26 -7.42 -4.30
N TYR A 314 -0.44 -7.98 -3.41
CA TYR A 314 0.02 -7.35 -2.16
C TYR A 314 1.03 -6.21 -2.35
N PHE A 315 1.64 -6.13 -3.54
CA PHE A 315 2.53 -5.04 -3.92
C PHE A 315 1.85 -4.00 -4.80
N LYS A 316 0.53 -4.10 -5.01
CA LYS A 316 -0.24 -3.03 -5.66
C LYS A 316 -0.33 -1.85 -4.69
N GLN A 317 -0.10 -0.65 -5.21
CA GLN A 317 -0.35 0.59 -4.48
C GLN A 317 -1.81 0.98 -4.63
N GLN A 318 -2.33 1.70 -3.63
CA GLN A 318 -3.63 2.34 -3.73
C GLN A 318 -3.61 3.37 -4.87
N ARG A 319 -4.66 3.38 -5.69
CA ARG A 319 -4.81 4.38 -6.77
C ARG A 319 -5.40 5.69 -6.24
N SER A 320 -6.38 5.61 -5.35
CA SER A 320 -7.06 6.77 -4.76
C SER A 320 -6.54 7.19 -3.38
N GLY A 321 -5.61 6.44 -2.79
CA GLY A 321 -5.05 6.72 -1.45
C GLY A 321 -5.90 6.27 -0.26
N HIS A 322 -7.08 5.69 -0.51
CA HIS A 322 -7.99 5.16 0.52
C HIS A 322 -8.55 3.76 0.18
N GLU A 323 -8.06 3.12 -0.88
CA GLU A 323 -8.55 1.81 -1.33
C GLU A 323 -8.17 0.70 -0.36
N GLN A 324 -9.11 -0.18 -0.05
CA GLN A 324 -8.92 -1.34 0.80
C GLN A 324 -9.57 -2.56 0.16
N ILE A 325 -8.93 -3.72 0.29
CA ILE A 325 -9.56 -5.00 -0.05
C ILE A 325 -10.36 -5.46 1.16
N ILE A 326 -11.67 -5.61 1.01
CA ILE A 326 -12.55 -6.06 2.10
C ILE A 326 -12.69 -7.58 2.04
N VAL A 327 -12.54 -8.24 3.18
CA VAL A 327 -12.67 -9.70 3.30
C VAL A 327 -13.73 -10.10 4.32
N LEU A 328 -14.45 -11.18 4.02
CA LEU A 328 -15.22 -11.93 5.01
C LEU A 328 -14.24 -12.69 5.90
N SER A 329 -13.98 -12.18 7.09
CA SER A 329 -13.06 -12.78 8.04
C SER A 329 -13.65 -14.05 8.66
N LYS A 330 -14.93 -14.02 9.04
CA LYS A 330 -15.67 -15.11 9.69
C LYS A 330 -17.18 -14.89 9.62
N VAL A 331 -17.97 -15.95 9.71
CA VAL A 331 -19.41 -15.89 9.99
C VAL A 331 -19.68 -16.34 11.44
N LEU A 332 -20.28 -15.48 12.24
CA LEU A 332 -20.68 -15.72 13.62
C LEU A 332 -22.02 -16.46 13.65
N ASN A 333 -22.05 -17.63 14.30
CA ASN A 333 -23.22 -18.49 14.26
C ASN A 333 -24.50 -17.84 14.81
N ASP A 334 -25.54 -17.85 13.99
CA ASP A 334 -26.91 -17.46 14.32
C ASP A 334 -27.92 -18.17 13.38
N GLU A 335 -29.21 -18.05 13.66
CA GLU A 335 -30.29 -18.63 12.84
C GLU A 335 -30.40 -17.92 11.48
N VAL A 336 -30.13 -16.62 11.42
CA VAL A 336 -30.23 -15.83 10.18
C VAL A 336 -29.21 -16.23 9.11
N ASN A 337 -28.10 -16.87 9.51
CA ASN A 337 -26.98 -17.21 8.63
C ASN A 337 -26.73 -18.73 8.53
N VAL A 338 -27.76 -19.54 8.78
CA VAL A 338 -27.70 -20.99 8.64
C VAL A 338 -27.24 -21.39 7.25
N GLY A 339 -26.21 -22.23 7.20
CA GLY A 339 -25.58 -22.69 5.95
C GLY A 339 -24.27 -21.97 5.61
N TYR A 340 -23.99 -20.81 6.22
CA TYR A 340 -22.81 -20.00 5.92
C TYR A 340 -21.70 -20.06 6.99
N HIS A 341 -21.91 -20.77 8.11
CA HIS A 341 -20.99 -20.78 9.27
C HIS A 341 -19.54 -21.18 8.96
N GLY A 342 -19.33 -22.01 7.94
CA GLY A 342 -18.00 -22.47 7.52
C GLY A 342 -17.25 -21.48 6.62
N TRP A 343 -17.91 -20.40 6.17
CA TRP A 343 -17.36 -19.50 5.17
C TRP A 343 -16.43 -18.47 5.83
N THR A 344 -15.20 -18.41 5.34
CA THR A 344 -14.14 -17.53 5.87
C THR A 344 -13.16 -17.19 4.75
N ASN A 345 -12.46 -16.06 4.89
CA ASN A 345 -11.36 -15.61 4.04
C ASN A 345 -11.73 -15.43 2.56
N MET A 346 -12.89 -14.82 2.32
CA MET A 346 -13.40 -14.55 0.97
C MET A 346 -13.35 -13.06 0.67
N LEU A 347 -13.00 -12.69 -0.57
CA LEU A 347 -12.95 -11.28 -0.99
C LEU A 347 -14.34 -10.78 -1.35
N LEU A 348 -14.78 -9.69 -0.72
CA LEU A 348 -16.05 -9.04 -1.04
C LEU A 348 -15.91 -8.26 -2.36
N LYS A 349 -16.79 -8.57 -3.32
CA LYS A 349 -16.86 -7.90 -4.63
C LYS A 349 -17.91 -6.79 -4.62
N SER A 350 -19.10 -7.11 -4.10
CA SER A 350 -20.21 -6.15 -4.03
C SER A 350 -21.26 -6.56 -3.00
N VAL A 351 -22.05 -5.58 -2.55
CA VAL A 351 -23.25 -5.78 -1.73
C VAL A 351 -24.46 -5.26 -2.48
N ASN A 352 -25.43 -6.12 -2.79
CA ASN A 352 -26.59 -5.78 -3.63
C ASN A 352 -26.21 -5.03 -4.94
N GLY A 353 -25.11 -5.42 -5.56
CA GLY A 353 -24.57 -4.77 -6.77
C GLY A 353 -23.73 -3.50 -6.54
N TYR A 354 -23.68 -2.96 -5.32
CA TYR A 354 -22.78 -1.84 -4.98
C TYR A 354 -21.36 -2.35 -4.72
N THR A 355 -20.38 -1.83 -5.47
CA THR A 355 -18.96 -2.07 -5.19
C THR A 355 -18.49 -1.17 -4.05
N CYS A 356 -17.72 -1.72 -3.11
CA CYS A 356 -17.14 -0.97 -1.99
C CYS A 356 -15.62 -0.92 -2.14
N GLN A 357 -15.04 0.28 -2.23
CA GLN A 357 -13.59 0.48 -2.33
C GLN A 357 -12.90 0.47 -0.96
N ASN A 358 -13.66 0.61 0.14
CA ASN A 358 -13.14 0.60 1.50
C ASN A 358 -14.24 0.24 2.51
N ILE A 359 -13.86 0.02 3.78
CA ILE A 359 -14.79 -0.41 4.83
C ILE A 359 -15.86 0.66 5.15
N GLN A 360 -15.54 1.95 4.98
CA GLN A 360 -16.48 3.04 5.22
C GLN A 360 -17.62 3.02 4.19
N GLU A 361 -17.27 2.81 2.91
CA GLU A 361 -18.27 2.62 1.85
C GLU A 361 -19.14 1.38 2.08
N LEU A 362 -18.59 0.30 2.65
CA LEU A 362 -19.39 -0.86 3.05
C LEU A 362 -20.41 -0.48 4.13
N VAL A 363 -19.98 0.23 5.17
CA VAL A 363 -20.83 0.73 6.25
C VAL A 363 -21.93 1.65 5.70
N ASP A 364 -21.59 2.56 4.79
CA ASP A 364 -22.55 3.45 4.12
C ASP A 364 -23.56 2.67 3.28
N VAL A 365 -23.12 1.65 2.53
CA VAL A 365 -24.02 0.80 1.73
C VAL A 365 -25.02 0.07 2.63
N LEU A 366 -24.54 -0.56 3.71
CA LEU A 366 -25.36 -1.31 4.66
C LEU A 366 -26.40 -0.45 5.39
N THR A 367 -26.08 0.82 5.63
CA THR A 367 -26.93 1.74 6.40
C THR A 367 -27.83 2.61 5.53
N MET A 368 -27.35 3.11 4.39
CA MET A 368 -28.05 4.12 3.58
C MET A 368 -28.63 3.57 2.27
N LYS A 369 -27.99 2.59 1.63
CA LYS A 369 -28.31 2.21 0.24
C LYS A 369 -29.20 0.97 0.11
N ILE A 370 -29.10 0.03 1.04
CA ILE A 370 -29.91 -1.19 1.00
C ILE A 370 -31.33 -0.89 1.51
N GLN A 371 -32.32 -1.00 0.63
CA GLN A 371 -33.75 -0.85 0.95
C GLN A 371 -34.61 -2.07 0.57
N GLY A 372 -33.99 -3.13 0.01
CA GLY A 372 -34.69 -4.35 -0.38
C GLY A 372 -34.94 -5.31 0.79
N GLU A 373 -35.73 -6.34 0.55
CA GLU A 373 -36.03 -7.42 1.51
C GLU A 373 -34.81 -8.29 1.83
N THR A 374 -33.79 -8.27 0.97
CA THR A 374 -32.59 -9.10 1.10
C THR A 374 -31.31 -8.27 1.13
N VAL A 375 -30.32 -8.80 1.85
CA VAL A 375 -28.92 -8.39 1.75
C VAL A 375 -28.12 -9.52 1.12
N GLU A 376 -27.39 -9.20 0.05
CA GLU A 376 -26.60 -10.11 -0.76
C GLU A 376 -25.15 -9.68 -0.78
N PHE A 377 -24.28 -10.51 -0.21
CA PHE A 377 -22.83 -10.34 -0.28
C PHE A 377 -22.27 -11.23 -1.38
N HIS A 378 -21.70 -10.62 -2.42
CA HIS A 378 -21.11 -11.30 -3.56
C HIS A 378 -19.59 -11.39 -3.37
N PHE A 379 -19.03 -12.59 -3.49
CA PHE A 379 -17.61 -12.85 -3.24
C PHE A 379 -16.88 -13.40 -4.46
N GLN A 380 -15.62 -13.02 -4.61
CA GLN A 380 -14.75 -13.52 -5.67
C GLN A 380 -14.23 -14.93 -5.38
N ASN A 381 -14.33 -15.85 -6.35
CA ASN A 381 -13.73 -17.17 -6.29
C ASN A 381 -12.20 -17.10 -6.53
N SER A 382 -11.44 -17.67 -5.60
CA SER A 382 -9.98 -17.58 -5.53
C SER A 382 -9.33 -18.70 -6.37
N GLY A 383 -9.19 -18.49 -7.67
CA GLY A 383 -8.36 -19.37 -8.53
C GLY A 383 -7.62 -18.64 -9.64
N ASN A 384 -8.24 -17.62 -10.25
CA ASN A 384 -7.62 -16.81 -11.29
C ASN A 384 -8.31 -15.45 -11.33
N LEU A 385 -7.54 -14.36 -11.25
CA LEU A 385 -8.05 -12.99 -11.43
C LEU A 385 -8.60 -12.71 -12.85
N SER A 386 -8.50 -13.69 -13.76
CA SER A 386 -8.87 -13.59 -15.17
C SER A 386 -10.05 -14.47 -15.61
N GLU A 387 -10.68 -15.21 -14.70
CA GLU A 387 -11.84 -16.06 -15.04
C GLU A 387 -13.15 -15.49 -14.50
N VAL A 388 -14.14 -15.43 -15.40
CA VAL A 388 -15.48 -14.91 -15.16
C VAL A 388 -16.33 -15.97 -14.42
N GLU A 389 -16.88 -15.53 -13.28
CA GLU A 389 -18.15 -15.92 -12.64
C GLU A 389 -18.36 -17.38 -12.17
N ALA A 390 -17.93 -17.60 -10.93
CA ALA A 390 -18.85 -18.14 -9.93
C ALA A 390 -18.77 -17.23 -8.70
N ASP A 391 -19.69 -16.25 -8.62
CA ASP A 391 -19.81 -15.37 -7.47
C ASP A 391 -20.47 -16.17 -6.34
N TRP A 392 -19.71 -16.45 -5.27
CA TRP A 392 -20.31 -17.05 -4.08
C TRP A 392 -21.19 -15.97 -3.45
N VAL A 393 -22.44 -16.28 -3.14
CA VAL A 393 -23.38 -15.32 -2.58
C VAL A 393 -23.84 -15.77 -1.21
N ILE A 394 -23.69 -14.89 -0.22
CA ILE A 394 -24.45 -14.98 1.03
C ILE A 394 -25.67 -14.08 0.86
N CYS A 395 -26.86 -14.69 0.86
CA CYS A 395 -28.13 -13.97 0.83
C CYS A 395 -28.91 -14.24 2.12
N MET A 396 -29.39 -13.16 2.76
CA MET A 396 -30.16 -13.19 4.00
C MET A 396 -31.33 -12.21 3.92
N ASN A 397 -32.40 -12.48 4.67
CA ASN A 397 -33.51 -11.53 4.82
C ASN A 397 -33.05 -10.33 5.68
N MET A 398 -33.25 -9.11 5.19
CA MET A 398 -32.75 -7.89 5.83
C MET A 398 -33.44 -7.60 7.17
N GLN A 399 -34.74 -7.86 7.29
CA GLN A 399 -35.47 -7.66 8.55
C GLN A 399 -35.00 -8.63 9.63
N GLU A 400 -34.78 -9.90 9.28
CA GLU A 400 -34.22 -10.89 10.20
C GLU A 400 -32.78 -10.52 10.61
N VAL A 401 -31.98 -10.01 9.68
CA VAL A 401 -30.62 -9.51 9.98
C VAL A 401 -30.68 -8.38 11.01
N ILE A 402 -31.54 -7.38 10.81
CA ILE A 402 -31.72 -6.26 11.74
C ILE A 402 -32.20 -6.73 13.12
N GLN A 403 -33.12 -7.69 13.18
CA GLN A 403 -33.65 -8.23 14.43
C GLN A 403 -32.64 -9.10 15.18
N SER A 404 -31.75 -9.80 14.46
CA SER A 404 -30.73 -10.67 15.03
C SER A 404 -29.52 -9.91 15.59
N GLU A 405 -29.30 -8.65 15.20
CA GLU A 405 -28.09 -7.88 15.50
C GLU A 405 -27.69 -7.92 16.99
N SER A 406 -28.57 -7.46 17.88
CA SER A 406 -28.26 -7.40 19.33
C SER A 406 -28.01 -8.79 19.93
N ARG A 407 -28.69 -9.82 19.42
CA ARG A 407 -28.50 -11.22 19.84
C ARG A 407 -27.13 -11.73 19.42
N ILE A 408 -26.72 -11.48 18.17
CA ILE A 408 -25.42 -11.89 17.65
C ILE A 408 -24.30 -11.20 18.44
N LEU A 409 -24.35 -9.87 18.56
CA LEU A 409 -23.30 -9.10 19.23
C LEU A 409 -23.15 -9.48 20.69
N SER A 410 -24.26 -9.62 21.44
CA SER A 410 -24.22 -10.02 22.85
C SER A 410 -23.72 -11.46 23.04
N ARG A 411 -24.18 -12.41 22.22
CA ARG A 411 -23.75 -13.82 22.29
C ARG A 411 -22.25 -13.99 22.07
N HIS A 412 -21.68 -13.19 21.18
CA HIS A 412 -20.25 -13.25 20.83
C HIS A 412 -19.41 -12.19 21.57
N MET A 413 -20.01 -11.49 22.54
CA MET A 413 -19.35 -10.47 23.38
C MET A 413 -18.66 -9.36 22.57
N ILE A 414 -19.32 -8.91 21.49
CA ILE A 414 -18.84 -7.85 20.61
C ILE A 414 -19.47 -6.53 21.03
N ALA A 415 -18.64 -5.51 21.29
CA ALA A 415 -19.08 -4.24 21.86
C ALA A 415 -19.92 -3.38 20.90
N GLY A 416 -19.73 -3.52 19.60
CA GLY A 416 -20.44 -2.76 18.58
C GLY A 416 -20.48 -3.51 17.25
N TRP A 417 -21.38 -3.10 16.36
CA TRP A 417 -21.51 -3.74 15.06
C TRP A 417 -20.38 -3.33 14.09
N CYS A 418 -19.76 -2.17 14.26
CA CYS A 418 -18.59 -1.74 13.50
C CYS A 418 -17.59 -0.98 14.36
N SER A 419 -16.35 -0.85 13.88
CA SER A 419 -15.36 0.07 14.46
C SER A 419 -15.83 1.52 14.29
N ILE A 420 -15.50 2.40 15.24
CA ILE A 420 -15.85 3.82 15.17
C ILE A 420 -15.24 4.50 13.94
N ASP A 421 -14.02 4.11 13.58
CA ASP A 421 -13.29 4.64 12.42
C ASP A 421 -13.82 4.09 11.08
N ALA A 422 -14.73 3.10 11.11
CA ALA A 422 -15.44 2.62 9.93
C ALA A 422 -16.66 3.50 9.58
N ILE A 423 -16.99 4.49 10.40
CA ILE A 423 -18.08 5.44 10.13
C ILE A 423 -17.54 6.59 9.28
N SER A 424 -18.12 6.79 8.09
CA SER A 424 -17.71 7.84 7.15
C SER A 424 -18.14 9.24 7.63
N ARG A 425 -17.48 10.29 7.11
CA ARG A 425 -17.91 11.68 7.36
C ARG A 425 -19.26 11.95 6.71
N GLU A 426 -19.53 11.31 5.58
CA GLU A 426 -20.78 11.36 4.83
C GLU A 426 -21.93 10.83 5.69
N LEU A 427 -21.73 9.68 6.35
CA LEU A 427 -22.70 9.08 7.27
C LEU A 427 -22.93 9.95 8.50
N TYR A 428 -21.87 10.52 9.08
CA TYR A 428 -21.98 11.53 10.14
C TYR A 428 -22.85 12.72 9.72
N SER A 429 -22.56 13.31 8.55
CA SER A 429 -23.32 14.44 8.03
C SER A 429 -24.79 14.07 7.75
N ALA A 430 -25.05 12.85 7.28
CA ALA A 430 -26.40 12.37 7.02
C ALA A 430 -27.22 12.24 8.33
N VAL A 431 -26.62 11.70 9.40
CA VAL A 431 -27.27 11.59 10.72
C VAL A 431 -27.54 12.96 11.34
N GLU A 432 -26.58 13.90 11.22
CA GLU A 432 -26.78 15.27 11.71
C GLU A 432 -27.96 15.98 11.02
N LYS A 433 -28.10 15.79 9.70
CA LYS A 433 -29.18 16.38 8.89
C LYS A 433 -30.51 15.65 9.00
N ALA A 434 -30.55 14.43 9.54
CA ALA A 434 -31.78 13.65 9.67
C ALA A 434 -32.81 14.37 10.55
N ASP A 435 -34.08 14.29 10.17
CA ASP A 435 -35.17 14.90 10.95
C ASP A 435 -35.65 13.92 12.04
N CYS A 436 -34.88 13.84 13.13
CA CYS A 436 -35.19 12.97 14.27
C CYS A 436 -34.73 13.58 15.61
N PRO A 437 -35.27 13.11 16.76
CA PRO A 437 -34.89 13.62 18.08
C PRO A 437 -33.39 13.48 18.37
N LEU A 438 -32.81 14.47 19.06
CA LEU A 438 -31.37 14.48 19.39
C LEU A 438 -30.92 13.23 20.17
N VAL A 439 -31.79 12.68 21.01
CA VAL A 439 -31.50 11.44 21.76
C VAL A 439 -31.31 10.24 20.82
N GLU A 440 -32.10 10.13 19.76
CA GLU A 440 -31.96 9.07 18.76
C GLU A 440 -30.68 9.25 17.95
N LYS A 441 -30.36 10.49 17.55
CA LYS A 441 -29.07 10.82 16.89
C LYS A 441 -27.86 10.41 17.72
N ASN A 442 -27.90 10.63 19.04
CA ASN A 442 -26.77 10.34 19.93
C ASN A 442 -26.58 8.84 20.21
N THR A 443 -27.64 8.02 20.07
CA THR A 443 -27.62 6.60 20.44
C THR A 443 -27.57 5.65 19.24
N CYS A 444 -27.85 6.16 18.04
CA CYS A 444 -27.94 5.35 16.82
C CYS A 444 -26.65 4.61 16.45
N TRP A 445 -25.48 5.15 16.80
CA TRP A 445 -24.15 4.64 16.42
C TRP A 445 -23.85 3.22 16.93
N SER A 446 -24.50 2.82 18.03
CA SER A 446 -24.26 1.53 18.68
C SER A 446 -24.73 0.32 17.86
N THR A 447 -25.64 0.52 16.91
CA THR A 447 -26.30 -0.54 16.13
C THR A 447 -26.55 -0.09 14.70
N MET A 448 -26.42 -1.01 13.73
CA MET A 448 -26.82 -0.78 12.35
C MET A 448 -28.31 -0.44 12.28
N ARG A 449 -29.15 -1.10 13.10
CA ARG A 449 -30.58 -0.80 13.21
C ARG A 449 -30.84 0.67 13.58
N GLY A 450 -30.14 1.17 14.59
CA GLY A 450 -30.28 2.54 15.05
C GLY A 450 -29.98 3.55 13.95
N LEU A 451 -28.88 3.34 13.21
CA LEU A 451 -28.50 4.18 12.08
C LEU A 451 -29.54 4.16 10.96
N ARG A 452 -30.00 2.96 10.56
CA ARG A 452 -31.03 2.81 9.53
C ARG A 452 -32.33 3.53 9.91
N LYS A 453 -32.77 3.40 11.16
CA LYS A 453 -33.95 4.08 11.69
C LYS A 453 -33.84 5.61 11.56
N VAL A 454 -32.70 6.18 11.94
CA VAL A 454 -32.46 7.63 11.85
C VAL A 454 -32.43 8.11 10.40
N LEU A 455 -31.85 7.30 9.50
CA LEU A 455 -31.66 7.67 8.09
C LEU A 455 -32.85 7.34 7.20
N GLY A 456 -33.95 6.82 7.77
CA GLY A 456 -35.14 6.42 7.01
C GLY A 456 -34.94 5.16 6.17
N GLY A 457 -33.91 4.35 6.44
CA GLY A 457 -33.77 3.01 5.92
C GLY A 457 -34.77 2.10 6.63
N GLY A 458 -35.79 1.63 5.91
CA GLY A 458 -36.97 0.96 6.46
C GLY A 458 -36.70 -0.12 7.52
N ASP A 459 -37.69 -0.27 8.41
CA ASP A 459 -37.75 -1.23 9.54
C ASP A 459 -37.81 -2.71 9.11
#